data_AF-A0A9E3LQZ7-F1
#
_entry.id   AF-A0A9E3LQZ7-F1
#
_cell.length_a   1.000
_cell.length_b   1.000
_cell.length_c   1.000
_cell.angle_alpha   90.00
_cell.angle_beta   90.00
_cell.angle_gamma   90.00
#
_symmetry.space_group_name_H-M   'P 1'
#
loop_
_entity.id
_entity.type
_entity.pdbx_description
1 polymer ?
#
loop_
_entity_poly.entity_id
_entity_poly.type
_entity_poly.pdbx_seq_one_letter_code
_entity_poly.pdbx_strand_id
1 'polypeptide(L)' 'MTYAVTRCLEIISEASRRLPDALKARHPSIPWRDMAAAGNIYRHEYEDVAVRAVWDTLSHHLPPLRIVIEQELATGAP' A
#
# COMPACT_ATOMS: atom_id res chain seq x y z
N MET A 1 -8.73 17.03 -6.07
CA MET A 1 -8.43 16.39 -4.76
C MET A 1 -7.91 14.96 -4.91
N THR A 2 -8.44 14.16 -5.83
CA THR A 2 -8.05 12.74 -6.03
C THR A 2 -6.57 12.52 -6.37
N TYR A 3 -5.95 13.43 -7.14
CA TYR A 3 -4.55 13.30 -7.58
C TYR A 3 -3.52 13.21 -6.42
N ALA A 4 -3.72 13.99 -5.34
CA ALA A 4 -2.82 13.95 -4.20
C ALA A 4 -2.89 12.60 -3.46
N VAL A 5 -4.10 12.07 -3.28
CA VAL A 5 -4.33 10.75 -2.66
C VAL A 5 -3.73 9.64 -3.52
N THR A 6 -3.99 9.67 -4.83
CA THR A 6 -3.40 8.74 -5.79
C THR A 6 -1.88 8.75 -5.70
N ARG A 7 -1.27 9.94 -5.64
CA ARG A 7 0.18 10.06 -5.52
C ARG A 7 0.72 9.45 -4.22
N CYS A 8 0.03 9.64 -3.10
CA CYS A 8 0.40 8.99 -1.84
C CYS A 8 0.33 7.47 -1.94
N LEU A 9 -0.71 6.92 -2.58
CA LEU A 9 -0.83 5.47 -2.79
C LEU A 9 0.26 4.92 -3.72
N GLU A 10 0.68 5.66 -4.75
CA GLU A 10 1.84 5.30 -5.57
C GLU A 10 3.13 5.23 -4.76
N ILE A 11 3.34 6.19 -3.84
CA ILE A 11 4.52 6.22 -2.97
C ILE A 11 4.53 4.99 -2.05
N ILE A 12 3.38 4.64 -1.46
CA ILE A 12 3.23 3.44 -0.62
C ILE A 12 3.52 2.17 -1.45
N SER A 13 2.99 2.09 -2.66
CA SER A 13 3.24 0.97 -3.58
C SER A 13 4.73 0.80 -3.87
N GLU A 14 5.43 1.89 -4.19
CA GLU A 14 6.87 1.86 -4.46
C GLU A 14 7.71 1.54 -3.22
N ALA A 15 7.33 2.08 -2.05
CA ALA A 15 7.98 1.74 -0.79
C ALA A 15 7.85 0.25 -0.46
N SER A 16 6.68 -0.34 -0.69
CA SER A 16 6.43 -1.76 -0.43
C SER A 16 7.35 -2.70 -1.22
N ARG A 17 7.74 -2.31 -2.44
CA ARG A 17 8.67 -3.08 -3.29
C ARG A 17 10.04 -3.19 -2.65
N ARG A 18 10.49 -2.12 -2.01
CA ARG A 18 11.84 -1.97 -1.43
C ARG A 18 11.98 -2.61 -0.06
N LEU A 19 10.89 -3.03 0.57
CA LEU A 19 10.94 -3.71 1.85
C LEU A 19 11.68 -5.06 1.72
N PRO A 20 12.54 -5.42 2.69
CA PRO A 20 13.20 -6.72 2.71
C PRO A 20 12.20 -7.88 2.75
N ASP A 21 12.53 -9.00 2.10
CA ASP A 21 11.65 -10.17 2.07
C ASP A 21 11.42 -10.77 3.46
N ALA A 22 12.41 -10.66 4.37
CA ALA A 22 12.26 -11.06 5.76
C ALA A 22 11.15 -10.28 6.49
N LEU A 23 10.99 -8.99 6.19
CA LEU A 23 9.92 -8.17 6.76
C LEU A 23 8.56 -8.57 6.17
N LYS A 24 8.50 -8.74 4.84
CA LYS A 24 7.28 -9.20 4.16
C LYS A 24 6.83 -10.57 4.68
N ALA A 25 7.77 -11.48 4.92
CA ALA A 25 7.50 -12.83 5.42
C ALA A 25 6.96 -12.86 6.86
N ARG A 26 7.28 -11.85 7.68
CA ARG A 26 6.71 -11.71 9.05
C ARG A 26 5.23 -11.30 9.03
N HIS A 27 4.76 -10.74 7.92
CA HIS A 27 3.39 -10.23 7.77
C HIS A 27 2.71 -10.83 6.53
N PRO A 28 2.49 -12.15 6.47
CA PRO A 28 1.95 -12.82 5.30
C PRO A 28 0.47 -12.49 5.04
N SER A 29 -0.24 -11.91 6.01
CA SER A 29 -1.61 -11.42 5.87
C SER A 29 -1.73 -10.19 4.98
N ILE A 30 -0.63 -9.47 4.75
CA ILE A 30 -0.59 -8.33 3.83
C ILE A 30 -0.27 -8.83 2.42
N PRO A 31 -1.10 -8.50 1.41
CA PRO A 31 -0.86 -8.90 0.03
C PRO A 31 0.24 -8.04 -0.62
N TRP A 32 1.50 -8.24 -0.22
CA TRP A 32 2.64 -7.41 -0.63
C TRP A 32 2.83 -7.32 -2.15
N ARG A 33 2.54 -8.41 -2.87
CA ARG A 33 2.62 -8.43 -4.35
C ARG A 33 1.58 -7.52 -4.98
N ASP A 34 0.35 -7.57 -4.49
CA ASP A 34 -0.75 -6.76 -5.02
C ASP A 34 -0.53 -5.29 -4.68
N MET A 35 -0.06 -4.98 -3.47
CA MET A 35 0.31 -3.61 -3.08
C MET A 35 1.46 -3.06 -3.94
N ALA A 36 2.46 -3.88 -4.25
CA ALA A 36 3.53 -3.50 -5.17
C ALA A 36 3.03 -3.31 -6.61
N ALA A 37 1.98 -3.99 -7.04
CA ALA A 37 1.39 -3.85 -8.37
C ALA A 37 0.40 -2.67 -8.47
N ALA A 38 -0.25 -2.29 -7.36
CA ALA A 38 -1.33 -1.31 -7.32
C ALA A 38 -0.96 0.07 -7.89
N GLY A 39 0.29 0.51 -7.74
CA GLY A 39 0.77 1.77 -8.31
C GLY A 39 0.64 1.86 -9.84
N ASN A 40 0.61 0.71 -10.54
CA ASN A 40 0.39 0.70 -11.98
C ASN A 40 -1.07 0.92 -12.37
N ILE A 41 -2.01 0.45 -11.53
CA ILE A 41 -3.45 0.57 -11.72
C ILE A 41 -3.87 2.04 -11.58
N TYR A 42 -3.37 2.73 -10.54
CA TYR A 42 -3.69 4.13 -10.31
C TYR A 42 -3.17 5.10 -11.37
N ARG A 43 -2.15 4.69 -12.14
CA ARG A 43 -1.51 5.53 -13.18
C ARG A 43 -2.19 5.45 -14.54
N HIS A 44 -2.83 4.32 -14.84
CA HIS A 44 -3.33 4.02 -16.18
C HIS A 44 -4.85 4.04 -16.31
N GLU A 45 -5.62 3.96 -15.22
CA GLU A 45 -7.08 3.95 -15.29
C GLU A 45 -7.68 5.33 -15.01
N TYR A 46 -7.75 6.16 -16.04
CA TYR A 46 -8.59 7.36 -16.04
C TYR A 46 -10.01 6.92 -16.39
N GLU A 47 -10.94 6.94 -15.43
CA GLU A 47 -12.23 7.63 -15.58
C GLU A 47 -13.31 7.24 -14.56
N ASP A 48 -13.22 6.10 -13.85
CA ASP A 48 -14.14 5.82 -12.71
C ASP A 48 -13.69 4.63 -11.83
N VAL A 49 -13.05 3.64 -12.45
CA VAL A 49 -12.56 2.42 -11.78
C VAL A 49 -11.49 2.77 -10.75
N ALA A 50 -10.58 3.70 -11.08
CA ALA A 50 -9.57 4.18 -10.16
C ALA A 50 -10.14 4.85 -8.90
N VAL A 51 -11.27 5.57 -8.98
CA VAL A 51 -11.86 6.23 -7.80
C VAL A 51 -12.36 5.19 -6.81
N ARG A 52 -13.02 4.12 -7.30
CA ARG A 52 -13.47 3.00 -6.45
C ARG A 52 -12.30 2.22 -5.88
N ALA A 53 -11.27 1.94 -6.68
CA ALA A 53 -10.06 1.25 -6.22
C ALA A 53 -9.29 2.05 -5.15
N VAL A 54 -9.19 3.38 -5.32
CA VAL A 54 -8.62 4.28 -4.32
C VAL A 54 -9.45 4.23 -3.04
N TRP A 55 -10.78 4.35 -3.13
CA TRP A 55 -11.65 4.32 -1.95
C TRP A 55 -11.58 2.98 -1.18
N ASP A 56 -11.56 1.86 -1.91
CA ASP A 56 -11.40 0.52 -1.32
C ASP A 56 -10.06 0.41 -0.58
N THR A 57 -8.99 0.91 -1.20
CA THR A 57 -7.66 0.93 -0.59
C THR A 57 -7.59 1.77 0.67
N LEU A 58 -8.19 2.96 0.66
CA LEU A 58 -8.25 3.81 1.84
C LEU A 58 -9.06 3.18 2.98
N SER A 59 -10.17 2.52 2.65
CA SER A 59 -11.15 2.04 3.63
C SER A 59 -10.79 0.67 4.21
N HIS A 60 -10.18 -0.21 3.42
CA HIS A 60 -10.00 -1.61 3.78
C HIS A 60 -8.53 -2.04 3.85
N HIS A 61 -7.65 -1.51 2.99
CA HIS A 61 -6.27 -2.00 2.87
C HIS A 61 -5.27 -1.17 3.68
N LEU A 62 -5.45 0.16 3.77
CA LEU A 62 -4.57 1.01 4.57
C LEU A 62 -4.67 0.79 6.09
N PRO A 63 -5.84 0.60 6.71
CA PRO A 63 -5.93 0.38 8.15
C PRO A 63 -5.10 -0.81 8.67
N PRO A 64 -5.19 -2.03 8.10
CA PRO A 64 -4.37 -3.15 8.55
C PRO A 64 -2.89 -2.94 8.26
N LEU A 65 -2.53 -2.29 7.14
CA LEU A 65 -1.15 -1.94 6.83
C LEU A 65 -0.56 -0.99 7.90
N ARG A 66 -1.33 0.00 8.35
CA ARG A 66 -0.87 0.94 9.38
C ARG A 66 -0.53 0.23 10.69
N ILE A 67 -1.37 -0.71 11.11
CA ILE A 67 -1.14 -1.51 12.33
C ILE A 67 0.17 -2.28 12.21
N VAL A 68 0.41 -2.93 11.08
CA VAL A 68 1.66 -3.68 10.82
C VAL A 68 2.87 -2.76 10.88
N ILE A 69 2.79 -1.58 10.26
CA ILE A 69 3.89 -0.59 10.30
C ILE A 69 4.16 -0.13 11.73
N GLU A 70 3.12 0.20 12.49
CA GLU A 70 3.24 0.63 13.89
C GLU A 70 3.87 -0.49 14.75
N GLN A 71 3.49 -1.74 14.54
CA GLN A 71 4.08 -2.91 15.21
C GLN A 71 5.57 -3.08 14.88
N GLU A 72 5.95 -2.95 13.61
CA GLU A 72 7.35 -3.05 13.19
C GLU A 72 8.21 -1.93 13.78
N LEU A 73 7.70 -0.69 13.78
CA LEU A 73 8.40 0.45 14.37
C LEU A 73 8.55 0.31 15.90
N ALA A 74 7.54 -0.23 16.58
CA ALA A 74 7.58 -0.47 18.03
C ALA A 74 8.50 -1.63 18.43
N THR A 75 8.71 -2.61 17.54
CA THR A 75 9.57 -3.77 17.80
C THR A 75 11.08 -3.44 17.71
N GLY A 76 11.42 -2.22 17.27
CA GLY A 76 12.78 -1.78 17.07
C GLY A 76 13.25 -2.14 15.65
N ALA A 77 13.50 -1.10 14.85
CA ALA A 77 14.28 -1.27 13.63
C ALA A 77 15.66 -1.85 14.00
N PRO A 78 16.19 -2.84 13.26
CA PRO A 78 17.63 -3.11 13.32
C PRO A 78 18.44 -1.90 12.88
#